data_AF-A0A101LKT6-F1
#
_entry.id   AF-A0A101LKT6-F1
#
_cell.length_a   1.000
_cell.length_b   1.000
_cell.length_c   1.000
_cell.angle_alpha   90.00
_cell.angle_beta   90.00
_cell.angle_gamma   90.00
#
_symmetry.space_group_name_H-M   'P 1'
#
loop_
_entity.id
_entity.type
_entity.pdbx_description
1 polymer ?
#
loop_
_entity_poly.entity_id
_entity_poly.type
_entity_poly.pdbx_seq_one_letter_code
_entity_poly.pdbx_strand_id
1 'polypeptide(L)'
;MTQRRAVSRIARTRAQQIAIAILALLLVALLGFYTLVTGRITDGSARLKEGAGQASAGAEQLKDGAGKLATGAGQADDGAGKLSAGAEKVHAGISQKLAPGAEKLQAGAAQLAAGAAKIEADVNTKLAPGVYKVDDGAQKLAAGAVQLSAALTPTASGNAENNLADGATQLDAGAARLAAGSGDLAAGTAQLKGYRGANNNPEAGTGTAALAQALELLQAAASDPVQGLVPLSVVKDKIAKITAGARKLDAGATQLQAGAGRLKEGAGQLQAGTGKLKAGFGTLAGKLNSRDPNNPGVVLGTELLADGTSKIRTGMDGVPGDPARPGLIKATAKMTEGTSRLADGTVALNAGIKGDPADPANPGLVGGSLALASGASELSAGNTKLASGSSQLSTGADRLADGNARIAEGTGTLYSSAAAVSPSTMVSVPDAAAALGIVAVLALGSIGTYLGLRNIRTRAAAEG
;
A
#
# COMPACT_ATOMS: atom_id res chain seq x y z
N MET A 1 137.26 -32.08 -63.17
CA MET A 1 137.34 -32.29 -61.71
C MET A 1 135.93 -32.13 -61.16
N THR A 2 135.00 -33.08 -61.24
CA THR A 2 134.99 -34.48 -60.76
C THR A 2 135.14 -34.60 -59.24
N GLN A 3 134.03 -34.51 -58.51
CA GLN A 3 133.86 -35.26 -57.26
C GLN A 3 132.38 -35.61 -57.03
N ARG A 4 132.02 -36.81 -57.49
CA ARG A 4 130.86 -37.59 -57.02
C ARG A 4 130.99 -37.75 -55.50
N ARG A 5 130.00 -37.31 -54.72
CA ARG A 5 129.75 -37.87 -53.39
C ARG A 5 128.68 -38.95 -53.51
N ALA A 6 129.09 -40.17 -53.15
CA ALA A 6 128.29 -41.38 -53.23
C ALA A 6 127.10 -41.33 -52.26
N VAL A 7 125.93 -41.68 -52.78
CA VAL A 7 124.73 -41.97 -51.98
C VAL A 7 124.95 -43.31 -51.27
N SER A 8 125.18 -43.29 -49.96
CA SER A 8 125.09 -44.47 -49.11
C SER A 8 123.61 -44.89 -49.01
N ARG A 9 123.19 -45.90 -49.78
CA ARG A 9 121.92 -46.59 -49.55
C ARG A 9 122.10 -47.52 -48.36
N ILE A 10 121.69 -47.07 -47.17
CA ILE A 10 121.49 -47.94 -46.02
C ILE A 10 120.35 -48.92 -46.36
N ALA A 11 120.67 -50.19 -46.61
CA ALA A 11 119.67 -51.24 -46.80
C ALA A 11 118.94 -51.49 -45.47
N ARG A 12 117.67 -51.11 -45.38
CA ARG A 12 116.82 -51.37 -44.19
C ARG A 12 116.69 -52.89 -43.98
N THR A 13 116.85 -53.37 -42.76
CA THR A 13 116.71 -54.81 -42.43
C THR A 13 115.24 -55.25 -42.51
N ARG A 14 114.96 -56.55 -42.73
CA ARG A 14 113.57 -57.07 -42.77
C ARG A 14 112.76 -56.73 -41.52
N ALA A 15 113.41 -56.67 -40.35
CA ALA A 15 112.81 -56.22 -39.10
C ALA A 15 112.37 -54.74 -39.12
N GLN A 16 113.15 -53.84 -39.74
CA GLN A 16 112.76 -52.45 -39.95
C GLN A 16 111.59 -52.30 -40.93
N GLN A 17 111.51 -53.12 -41.98
CA GLN A 17 110.37 -53.09 -42.92
C GLN A 17 109.07 -53.56 -42.26
N ILE A 18 109.13 -54.60 -41.43
CA ILE A 18 107.96 -55.08 -40.66
C ILE A 18 107.52 -54.04 -39.62
N ALA A 19 108.46 -53.43 -38.90
CA ALA A 19 108.14 -52.35 -37.94
C ALA A 19 107.46 -51.15 -38.63
N ILE A 20 107.94 -50.74 -39.81
CA ILE A 20 107.32 -49.68 -40.61
C ILE A 20 105.91 -50.08 -41.10
N ALA A 21 105.71 -51.34 -41.53
CA ALA A 21 104.40 -51.81 -41.98
C ALA A 21 103.37 -51.87 -40.84
N ILE A 22 103.77 -52.32 -39.65
CA ILE A 22 102.91 -52.34 -38.44
C ILE A 22 102.60 -50.90 -38.01
N LEU A 23 103.60 -50.02 -37.99
CA LEU A 23 103.39 -48.60 -37.70
C LEU A 23 102.44 -47.96 -38.72
N ALA A 24 102.58 -48.25 -40.01
CA ALA A 24 101.69 -47.73 -41.05
C ALA A 24 100.25 -48.23 -40.89
N LEU A 25 100.05 -49.51 -40.59
CA LEU A 25 98.71 -50.07 -40.32
C LEU A 25 98.09 -49.50 -39.05
N LEU A 26 98.87 -49.34 -37.98
CA LEU A 26 98.42 -48.64 -36.77
C LEU A 26 98.04 -47.19 -37.08
N LEU A 27 98.82 -46.50 -37.89
CA LEU A 27 98.55 -45.12 -38.29
C LEU A 27 97.27 -45.02 -39.12
N VAL A 28 97.04 -45.95 -40.06
CA VAL A 28 95.79 -46.02 -40.83
C VAL A 28 94.59 -46.36 -39.94
N ALA A 29 94.72 -47.32 -39.02
CA ALA A 29 93.65 -47.66 -38.09
C ALA A 29 93.32 -46.51 -37.13
N LEU A 30 94.34 -45.80 -36.65
CA LEU A 30 94.21 -44.63 -35.79
C LEU A 30 93.62 -43.44 -36.55
N LEU A 31 93.95 -43.28 -37.84
CA LEU A 31 93.33 -42.29 -38.74
C LEU A 31 91.87 -42.63 -39.05
N GLY A 32 91.55 -43.90 -39.29
CA GLY A 32 90.19 -44.40 -39.48
C GLY A 32 89.32 -44.23 -38.23
N PHE A 33 89.86 -44.58 -37.06
CA PHE A 33 89.21 -44.32 -35.78
C PHE A 33 89.02 -42.83 -35.53
N TYR A 34 90.05 -42.02 -35.80
CA TYR A 34 90.00 -40.57 -35.65
C TYR A 34 88.93 -39.93 -36.54
N THR A 35 88.89 -40.27 -37.83
CA THR A 35 87.89 -39.77 -38.80
C THR A 35 86.47 -40.21 -38.44
N LEU A 36 86.31 -41.44 -37.94
CA LEU A 36 85.03 -41.93 -37.43
C LEU A 36 84.58 -41.15 -36.19
N VAL A 37 85.47 -40.95 -35.22
CA VAL A 37 85.17 -40.23 -33.97
C VAL A 37 84.89 -38.76 -34.24
N THR A 38 85.70 -38.09 -35.06
CA THR A 38 85.45 -36.69 -35.46
C THR A 38 84.16 -36.58 -36.26
N GLY A 39 83.88 -37.47 -37.22
CA GLY A 39 82.60 -37.49 -37.93
C GLY A 39 81.39 -37.59 -36.99
N ARG A 40 81.45 -38.52 -36.02
CA ARG A 40 80.40 -38.68 -34.99
C ARG A 40 80.25 -37.46 -34.09
N ILE A 41 81.36 -36.81 -33.70
CA ILE A 41 81.35 -35.59 -32.88
C ILE A 41 80.77 -34.43 -33.69
N THR A 42 81.15 -34.29 -34.95
CA THR A 42 80.66 -33.25 -35.87
C THR A 42 79.17 -33.39 -36.11
N ASP A 43 78.68 -34.58 -36.45
CA ASP A 43 77.24 -34.86 -36.64
C ASP A 43 76.45 -34.66 -35.34
N GLY A 44 76.99 -35.17 -34.22
CA GLY A 44 76.37 -35.01 -32.90
C GLY A 44 76.27 -33.53 -32.50
N SER A 45 77.32 -32.74 -32.77
CA SER A 45 77.35 -31.30 -32.50
C SER A 45 76.40 -30.53 -33.41
N ALA A 46 76.29 -30.91 -34.69
CA ALA A 46 75.35 -30.30 -35.62
C ALA A 46 73.89 -30.56 -35.20
N ARG A 47 73.55 -31.81 -34.85
CA ARG A 47 72.21 -32.17 -34.35
C ARG A 47 71.88 -31.49 -33.03
N LEU A 48 72.86 -31.39 -32.12
CA LEU A 48 72.66 -30.69 -30.85
C LEU A 48 72.47 -29.18 -31.07
N LYS A 49 73.23 -28.56 -31.99
CA LYS A 49 73.04 -27.17 -32.38
C LYS A 49 71.65 -26.93 -32.96
N GLU A 50 71.19 -27.80 -33.85
CA GLU A 50 69.84 -27.72 -34.43
C GLU A 50 68.76 -27.87 -33.36
N GLY A 51 68.86 -28.89 -32.50
CA GLY A 51 67.92 -29.11 -31.40
C GLY A 51 67.91 -27.95 -30.39
N ALA A 52 69.07 -27.38 -30.08
CA ALA A 52 69.18 -26.17 -29.26
C ALA A 52 68.52 -24.96 -29.93
N GLY A 53 68.70 -24.80 -31.25
CA GLY A 53 68.01 -23.78 -32.04
C GLY A 53 66.49 -23.92 -32.01
N GLN A 54 65.98 -25.14 -32.21
CA GLN A 54 64.53 -25.42 -32.13
C GLN A 54 63.98 -25.16 -30.73
N ALA A 55 64.69 -25.58 -29.68
CA ALA A 55 64.29 -25.35 -28.30
C ALA A 55 64.36 -23.86 -27.92
N SER A 56 65.32 -23.10 -28.47
CA SER A 56 65.39 -21.65 -28.32
C SER A 56 64.18 -20.96 -28.96
N ALA A 57 63.84 -21.32 -30.22
CA ALA A 57 62.65 -20.79 -30.89
C ALA A 57 61.35 -21.15 -30.15
N GLY A 58 61.24 -22.36 -29.61
CA GLY A 58 60.11 -22.76 -28.77
C GLY A 58 60.03 -21.96 -27.47
N ALA A 59 61.17 -21.63 -26.87
CA ALA A 59 61.25 -20.78 -25.69
C ALA A 59 60.85 -19.33 -26.01
N GLU A 60 61.24 -18.78 -27.16
CA GLU A 60 60.77 -17.47 -27.63
C GLU A 60 59.25 -17.45 -27.85
N GLN A 61 58.68 -18.49 -28.47
CA GLN A 61 57.21 -18.60 -28.61
C GLN A 61 56.50 -18.67 -27.26
N LEU A 62 57.06 -19.42 -26.30
CA LEU A 62 56.53 -19.49 -24.94
C LEU A 62 56.59 -18.13 -24.24
N LYS A 63 57.71 -17.41 -24.39
CA LYS A 63 57.87 -16.04 -23.88
C LYS A 63 56.78 -15.12 -24.43
N ASP A 64 56.58 -15.10 -25.75
CA ASP A 64 55.57 -14.28 -26.40
C ASP A 64 54.15 -14.63 -25.93
N GLY A 65 53.85 -15.93 -25.81
CA GLY A 65 52.57 -16.42 -25.29
C GLY A 65 52.35 -15.98 -23.83
N ALA A 66 53.38 -16.11 -22.99
CA ALA A 66 53.35 -15.68 -21.60
C ALA A 66 53.19 -14.15 -21.47
N GLY A 67 53.86 -13.37 -22.33
CA GLY A 67 53.71 -11.91 -22.38
C GLY A 67 52.30 -11.46 -22.78
N LYS A 68 51.70 -12.13 -23.77
CA LYS A 68 50.30 -11.90 -24.18
C LYS A 68 49.33 -12.26 -23.05
N LEU A 69 49.55 -13.39 -22.37
CA LEU A 69 48.73 -13.80 -21.23
C LEU A 69 48.84 -12.81 -20.07
N ALA A 70 50.05 -12.32 -19.76
CA ALA A 70 50.26 -11.31 -18.72
C ALA A 70 49.51 -10.01 -19.03
N THR A 71 49.54 -9.56 -20.30
CA THR A 71 48.82 -8.37 -20.76
C THR A 71 47.31 -8.56 -20.68
N GLY A 72 46.80 -9.71 -21.14
CA GLY A 72 45.37 -10.06 -21.04
C GLY A 72 44.90 -10.13 -19.59
N ALA A 73 45.71 -10.72 -18.70
CA ALA A 73 45.43 -10.75 -17.27
C ALA A 73 45.39 -9.33 -16.67
N GLY A 74 46.31 -8.44 -17.06
CA GLY A 74 46.27 -7.03 -16.64
C GLY A 74 45.02 -6.28 -17.10
N GLN A 75 44.58 -6.48 -18.35
CA GLN A 75 43.33 -5.89 -18.85
C GLN A 75 42.09 -6.42 -18.09
N ALA A 76 42.08 -7.71 -17.77
CA ALA A 76 41.01 -8.32 -17.00
C ALA A 76 41.02 -7.84 -15.54
N ASP A 77 42.20 -7.60 -14.95
CA ASP A 77 42.36 -6.97 -13.63
C ASP A 77 41.78 -5.56 -13.59
N ASP A 78 42.13 -4.71 -14.56
CA ASP A 78 41.57 -3.37 -14.71
C ASP A 78 40.03 -3.39 -14.83
N GLY A 79 39.51 -4.36 -15.60
CA GLY A 79 38.06 -4.58 -15.74
C GLY A 79 37.40 -4.99 -14.42
N ALA A 80 38.01 -5.93 -13.70
CA ALA A 80 37.54 -6.39 -12.39
C ALA A 80 37.56 -5.27 -11.34
N GLY A 81 38.62 -4.44 -11.32
CA GLY A 81 38.71 -3.26 -10.46
C GLY A 81 37.61 -2.23 -10.74
N LYS A 82 37.32 -1.96 -12.02
CA LYS A 82 36.20 -1.08 -12.42
C LYS A 82 34.85 -1.65 -12.00
N LEU A 83 34.65 -2.95 -12.15
CA LEU A 83 33.41 -3.63 -11.72
C LEU A 83 33.24 -3.54 -10.21
N SER A 84 34.30 -3.80 -9.43
CA SER A 84 34.29 -3.71 -7.97
C SER A 84 33.92 -2.29 -7.52
N ALA A 85 34.60 -1.26 -8.03
CA ALA A 85 34.30 0.14 -7.71
C ALA A 85 32.87 0.55 -8.13
N GLY A 86 32.36 0.00 -9.24
CA GLY A 86 30.97 0.21 -9.66
C GLY A 86 29.97 -0.42 -8.69
N ALA A 87 30.22 -1.66 -8.28
CA ALA A 87 29.38 -2.39 -7.32
C ALA A 87 29.38 -1.72 -5.94
N GLU A 88 30.52 -1.22 -5.47
CA GLU A 88 30.62 -0.44 -4.23
C GLU A 88 29.80 0.85 -4.28
N LYS A 89 29.82 1.58 -5.41
CA LYS A 89 28.98 2.78 -5.60
C LYS A 89 27.50 2.45 -5.56
N VAL A 90 27.10 1.35 -6.20
CA VAL A 90 25.71 0.85 -6.15
C VAL A 90 25.33 0.48 -4.72
N HIS A 91 26.18 -0.28 -4.02
CA HIS A 91 25.98 -0.64 -2.63
C HIS A 91 25.82 0.60 -1.74
N ALA A 92 26.70 1.59 -1.87
CA ALA A 92 26.61 2.84 -1.13
C ALA A 92 25.30 3.59 -1.44
N GLY A 93 24.89 3.66 -2.70
CA GLY A 93 23.62 4.26 -3.10
C GLY A 93 22.41 3.55 -2.48
N ILE A 94 22.44 2.22 -2.43
CA ILE A 94 21.38 1.43 -1.82
C ILE A 94 21.36 1.67 -0.31
N SER A 95 22.48 1.46 0.38
CA SER A 95 22.59 1.49 1.84
C SER A 95 22.39 2.90 2.42
N GLN A 96 22.83 3.95 1.73
CA GLN A 96 22.77 5.32 2.24
C GLN A 96 21.51 6.08 1.82
N LYS A 97 20.85 5.68 0.73
CA LYS A 97 19.71 6.43 0.17
C LYS A 97 18.47 5.56 0.03
N LEU A 98 18.57 4.47 -0.73
CA LEU A 98 17.39 3.67 -1.08
C LEU A 98 16.79 2.97 0.14
N ALA A 99 17.60 2.30 0.96
CA ALA A 99 17.13 1.58 2.13
C ALA A 99 16.51 2.51 3.20
N PRO A 100 17.16 3.63 3.61
CA PRO A 100 16.52 4.60 4.51
C PRO A 100 15.27 5.25 3.91
N GLY A 101 15.25 5.48 2.58
CA GLY A 101 14.07 5.99 1.88
C GLY A 101 12.89 5.01 1.93
N ALA A 102 13.16 3.72 1.71
CA ALA A 102 12.15 2.67 1.79
C ALA A 102 11.61 2.50 3.22
N GLU A 103 12.45 2.61 4.25
CA GLU A 103 12.00 2.62 5.65
C GLU A 103 11.04 3.78 5.95
N LYS A 104 11.40 4.99 5.50
CA LYS A 104 10.55 6.17 5.67
C LYS A 104 9.21 6.01 4.93
N LEU A 105 9.25 5.47 3.72
CA LEU A 105 8.05 5.18 2.95
C LEU A 105 7.17 4.14 3.65
N GLN A 106 7.77 3.06 4.18
CA GLN A 106 7.06 2.04 4.95
C GLN A 106 6.42 2.63 6.22
N ALA A 107 7.15 3.45 6.98
CA ALA A 107 6.62 4.12 8.15
C ALA A 107 5.44 5.05 7.81
N GLY A 108 5.57 5.84 6.73
CA GLY A 108 4.50 6.70 6.24
C GLY A 108 3.27 5.91 5.77
N ALA A 109 3.47 4.79 5.07
CA ALA A 109 2.39 3.91 4.64
C ALA A 109 1.67 3.27 5.84
N ALA A 110 2.40 2.83 6.86
CA ALA A 110 1.82 2.31 8.10
C ALA A 110 1.02 3.37 8.86
N GLN A 111 1.52 4.61 8.93
CA GLN A 111 0.78 5.73 9.52
C GLN A 111 -0.51 6.05 8.74
N LEU A 112 -0.43 6.05 7.41
CA LEU A 112 -1.59 6.26 6.56
C LEU A 112 -2.64 5.15 6.75
N ALA A 113 -2.20 3.89 6.82
CA ALA A 113 -3.08 2.74 7.08
C ALA A 113 -3.75 2.83 8.46
N ALA A 114 -3.01 3.21 9.50
CA ALA A 114 -3.58 3.43 10.84
C ALA A 114 -4.59 4.59 10.85
N GLY A 115 -4.30 5.67 10.12
CA GLY A 115 -5.23 6.80 9.94
C GLY A 115 -6.51 6.40 9.21
N ALA A 116 -6.39 5.62 8.14
CA ALA A 116 -7.53 5.10 7.39
C ALA A 116 -8.42 4.19 8.24
N ALA A 117 -7.82 3.26 8.98
CA ALA A 117 -8.54 2.39 9.91
C ALA A 117 -9.26 3.19 11.01
N LYS A 118 -8.65 4.26 11.51
CA LYS A 118 -9.30 5.16 12.49
C LYS A 118 -10.51 5.89 11.88
N ILE A 119 -10.38 6.39 10.66
CA ILE A 119 -11.49 7.06 9.95
C ILE A 119 -12.65 6.07 9.74
N GLU A 120 -12.37 4.87 9.25
CA GLU A 120 -13.38 3.83 9.08
C GLU A 120 -14.07 3.47 10.41
N ALA A 121 -13.30 3.32 11.50
CA ALA A 121 -13.86 3.07 12.81
C ALA A 121 -14.74 4.22 13.30
N ASP A 122 -14.31 5.48 13.16
CA ASP A 122 -15.09 6.65 13.57
C ASP A 122 -16.37 6.79 12.72
N VAL A 123 -16.33 6.49 11.43
CA VAL A 123 -17.52 6.46 10.56
C VAL A 123 -18.52 5.41 11.05
N ASN A 124 -18.07 4.18 11.26
CA ASN A 124 -18.93 3.07 11.65
C ASN A 124 -19.49 3.18 13.08
N THR A 125 -18.71 3.73 14.01
CA THR A 125 -19.06 3.72 15.45
C THR A 125 -19.66 5.02 15.95
N LYS A 126 -19.45 6.14 15.26
CA LYS A 126 -19.91 7.47 15.70
C LYS A 126 -20.82 8.12 14.67
N LEU A 127 -20.32 8.30 13.44
CA LEU A 127 -21.02 9.11 12.45
C LEU A 127 -22.28 8.42 11.90
N ALA A 128 -22.17 7.18 11.41
CA ALA A 128 -23.31 6.45 10.86
C ALA A 128 -24.44 6.24 11.89
N PRO A 129 -24.17 5.80 13.14
CA PRO A 129 -25.21 5.73 14.16
C PRO A 129 -25.86 7.08 14.47
N GLY A 130 -25.10 8.17 14.44
CA GLY A 130 -25.62 9.53 14.60
C GLY A 130 -26.58 9.91 13.47
N VAL A 131 -26.19 9.66 12.22
CA VAL A 131 -27.03 9.87 11.03
C VAL A 131 -28.32 9.04 11.13
N TYR A 132 -28.23 7.78 11.56
CA TYR A 132 -29.42 6.94 11.71
C TYR A 132 -30.39 7.49 12.76
N LYS A 133 -29.89 7.91 13.93
CA LYS A 133 -30.73 8.50 14.98
C LYS A 133 -31.41 9.79 14.54
N VAL A 134 -30.69 10.65 13.80
CA VAL A 134 -31.24 11.91 13.30
C VAL A 134 -32.33 11.64 12.27
N ASP A 135 -32.12 10.72 11.34
CA ASP A 135 -33.14 10.36 10.35
C ASP A 135 -34.38 9.73 11.02
N ASP A 136 -34.19 8.79 11.95
CA ASP A 136 -35.31 8.20 12.70
C ASP A 136 -36.10 9.27 13.50
N GLY A 137 -35.38 10.22 14.10
CA GLY A 137 -35.98 11.35 14.81
C GLY A 137 -36.78 12.27 13.89
N ALA A 138 -36.25 12.59 12.72
CA ALA A 138 -36.93 13.40 11.71
C ALA A 138 -38.19 12.71 11.18
N GLN A 139 -38.13 11.41 10.89
CA GLN A 139 -39.30 10.62 10.46
C GLN A 139 -40.39 10.57 11.55
N LYS A 140 -40.00 10.38 12.82
CA LYS A 140 -40.94 10.41 13.95
C LYS A 140 -41.57 11.78 14.14
N LEU A 141 -40.77 12.84 14.01
CA LEU A 141 -41.26 14.21 14.11
C LEU A 141 -42.24 14.55 12.99
N ALA A 142 -41.95 14.13 11.76
CA ALA A 142 -42.86 14.28 10.62
C ALA A 142 -44.18 13.52 10.84
N ALA A 143 -44.11 12.27 11.29
CA ALA A 143 -45.31 11.50 11.63
C ALA A 143 -46.14 12.17 12.75
N GLY A 144 -45.49 12.69 13.79
CA GLY A 144 -46.16 13.42 14.87
C GLY A 144 -46.81 14.73 14.39
N ALA A 145 -46.16 15.46 13.49
CA ALA A 145 -46.73 16.67 12.89
C ALA A 145 -47.99 16.36 12.08
N VAL A 146 -47.99 15.26 11.31
CA VAL A 146 -49.18 14.78 10.57
C VAL A 146 -50.31 14.39 11.53
N GLN A 147 -50.00 13.67 12.62
CA GLN A 147 -51.00 13.31 13.64
C GLN A 147 -51.61 14.53 14.32
N LEU A 148 -50.79 15.50 14.72
CA LEU A 148 -51.27 16.75 15.32
C LEU A 148 -52.15 17.54 14.35
N SER A 149 -51.74 17.61 13.07
CA SER A 149 -52.53 18.22 12.01
C SER A 149 -53.91 17.54 11.87
N ALA A 150 -53.94 16.21 11.85
CA ALA A 150 -55.17 15.43 11.75
C ALA A 150 -56.10 15.68 12.95
N ALA A 151 -55.56 15.78 14.17
CA ALA A 151 -56.33 16.04 15.38
C ALA A 151 -56.93 17.46 15.44
N LEU A 152 -56.39 18.41 14.67
CA LEU A 152 -56.81 19.82 14.64
C LEU A 152 -57.64 20.19 13.40
N THR A 153 -57.74 19.29 12.43
CA THR A 153 -58.49 19.51 11.20
C THR A 153 -59.89 18.90 11.34
N PRO A 154 -60.98 19.69 11.29
CA PRO A 154 -62.32 19.14 11.41
C PRO A 154 -62.61 18.12 10.30
N THR A 155 -63.31 17.04 10.64
CA THR A 155 -63.80 16.07 9.67
C THR A 155 -65.20 16.43 9.17
N ALA A 156 -65.60 15.89 8.03
CA ALA A 156 -66.95 16.11 7.49
C ALA A 156 -68.06 15.61 8.43
N SER A 157 -67.77 14.56 9.22
CA SER A 157 -68.71 13.98 10.17
C SER A 157 -68.80 14.77 11.49
N GLY A 158 -67.78 15.57 11.81
CA GLY A 158 -67.73 16.37 13.04
C GLY A 158 -67.73 15.54 14.31
N ASN A 159 -67.33 14.27 14.25
CA ASN A 159 -67.38 13.34 15.38
C ASN A 159 -66.26 12.30 15.39
N ALA A 160 -65.14 12.57 14.72
CA ALA A 160 -64.00 11.68 14.75
C ALA A 160 -63.41 11.58 16.15
N GLU A 161 -63.04 10.37 16.54
CA GLU A 161 -62.39 10.10 17.81
C GLU A 161 -61.02 10.80 17.88
N ASN A 162 -60.68 11.37 19.04
CA ASN A 162 -59.44 12.12 19.28
C ASN A 162 -59.22 13.35 18.36
N ASN A 163 -60.28 13.83 17.70
CA ASN A 163 -60.22 15.07 16.92
C ASN A 163 -60.74 16.25 17.77
N LEU A 164 -59.84 17.16 18.13
CA LEU A 164 -60.15 18.30 18.99
C LEU A 164 -61.07 19.31 18.29
N ALA A 165 -60.94 19.46 16.97
CA ALA A 165 -61.76 20.38 16.19
C ALA A 165 -63.20 19.89 16.03
N ASP A 166 -63.39 18.57 15.91
CA ASP A 166 -64.69 17.91 15.93
C ASP A 166 -65.32 18.03 17.32
N GLY A 167 -64.56 17.78 18.39
CA GLY A 167 -65.03 17.99 19.76
C GLY A 167 -65.50 19.43 20.03
N ALA A 168 -64.77 20.43 19.53
CA ALA A 168 -65.19 21.83 19.59
C ALA A 168 -66.48 22.08 18.78
N THR A 169 -66.62 21.43 17.62
CA THR A 169 -67.83 21.52 16.79
C THR A 169 -69.06 20.92 17.49
N GLN A 170 -68.89 19.78 18.17
CA GLN A 170 -69.97 19.16 18.95
C GLN A 170 -70.37 20.00 20.16
N LEU A 171 -69.40 20.57 20.86
CA LEU A 171 -69.66 21.40 22.04
C LEU A 171 -70.38 22.70 21.66
N ASP A 172 -70.01 23.32 20.53
CA ASP A 172 -70.70 24.48 19.96
C ASP A 172 -72.15 24.15 19.59
N ALA A 173 -72.38 23.02 18.90
CA ALA A 173 -73.73 22.55 18.56
C ALA A 173 -74.57 22.24 19.82
N GLY A 174 -73.97 21.64 20.85
CA GLY A 174 -74.61 21.38 22.14
C GLY A 174 -74.97 22.66 22.87
N ALA A 175 -74.08 23.65 22.90
CA ALA A 175 -74.31 24.96 23.50
C ALA A 175 -75.44 25.71 22.78
N ALA A 176 -75.49 25.65 21.44
CA ALA A 176 -76.57 26.21 20.64
C ALA A 176 -77.93 25.57 20.96
N ARG A 177 -77.97 24.23 21.09
CA ARG A 177 -79.19 23.50 21.50
C ARG A 177 -79.64 23.86 22.91
N LEU A 178 -78.70 24.01 23.85
CA LEU A 178 -78.99 24.44 25.22
C LEU A 178 -79.54 25.87 25.26
N ALA A 179 -78.96 26.78 24.47
CA ALA A 179 -79.43 28.16 24.34
C ALA A 179 -80.84 28.23 23.73
N ALA A 180 -81.13 27.40 22.71
CA ALA A 180 -82.46 27.28 22.12
C ALA A 180 -83.48 26.76 23.14
N GLY A 181 -83.21 25.62 23.78
CA GLY A 181 -84.13 25.01 24.75
C GLY A 181 -84.37 25.86 26.01
N SER A 182 -83.35 26.61 26.48
CA SER A 182 -83.54 27.60 27.55
C SER A 182 -84.36 28.82 27.10
N GLY A 183 -84.23 29.20 25.82
CA GLY A 183 -85.12 30.18 25.19
C GLY A 183 -86.57 29.71 25.13
N ASP A 184 -86.79 28.46 24.73
CA ASP A 184 -88.13 27.85 24.70
C ASP A 184 -88.73 27.75 26.11
N LEU A 185 -87.93 27.38 27.11
CA LEU A 185 -88.35 27.36 28.52
C LEU A 185 -88.73 28.77 29.03
N ALA A 186 -87.94 29.79 28.68
CA ALA A 186 -88.25 31.18 29.00
C ALA A 186 -89.54 31.65 28.32
N ALA A 187 -89.76 31.26 27.05
CA ALA A 187 -90.98 31.57 26.32
C ALA A 187 -92.20 30.84 26.92
N GLY A 188 -92.08 29.56 27.26
CA GLY A 188 -93.14 28.77 27.89
C GLY A 188 -93.52 29.27 29.29
N THR A 189 -92.54 29.72 30.09
CA THR A 189 -92.83 30.39 31.38
C THR A 189 -93.47 31.76 31.20
N ALA A 190 -93.11 32.50 30.14
CA ALA A 190 -93.81 33.73 29.76
C ALA A 190 -95.26 33.46 29.29
N GLN A 191 -95.51 32.35 28.60
CA GLN A 191 -96.86 31.91 28.23
C GLN A 191 -97.67 31.39 29.43
N LEU A 192 -97.04 30.72 30.41
CA LEU A 192 -97.69 30.36 31.68
C LEU A 192 -98.10 31.63 32.45
N LYS A 193 -97.27 32.67 32.37
CA LYS A 193 -97.65 34.02 32.79
C LYS A 193 -98.76 34.61 31.90
N GLY A 194 -98.93 34.21 30.64
CA GLY A 194 -99.85 34.84 29.69
C GLY A 194 -100.82 33.90 28.97
N TYR A 195 -101.91 33.51 29.64
CA TYR A 195 -103.18 33.17 28.99
C TYR A 195 -104.33 33.98 29.63
N ARG A 196 -105.24 34.43 28.76
CA ARG A 196 -106.26 35.50 28.86
C ARG A 196 -107.05 35.65 30.19
N GLY A 197 -106.79 36.78 30.88
CA GLY A 197 -107.75 37.82 31.30
C GLY A 197 -108.96 37.49 32.18
N ALA A 198 -109.00 38.11 33.37
CA ALA A 198 -110.23 38.71 33.87
C ALA A 198 -110.25 40.20 33.45
N ASN A 199 -111.39 40.67 32.90
CA ASN A 199 -111.75 42.05 32.50
C ASN A 199 -111.55 42.50 31.03
N ASN A 200 -111.44 41.59 30.05
CA ASN A 200 -111.47 41.93 28.60
C ASN A 200 -110.45 42.98 28.10
N ASN A 201 -109.45 43.38 28.90
CA ASN A 201 -108.38 44.29 28.46
C ASN A 201 -107.09 43.50 28.15
N PRO A 202 -106.67 43.41 26.88
CA PRO A 202 -105.55 42.58 26.43
C PRO A 202 -104.13 43.11 26.78
N GLU A 203 -103.97 44.22 27.48
CA GLU A 203 -102.67 44.92 27.55
C GLU A 203 -101.88 44.82 28.88
N ALA A 204 -102.36 44.19 29.97
CA ALA A 204 -101.71 44.43 31.30
C ALA A 204 -101.66 43.33 32.41
N GLY A 205 -101.86 42.00 32.21
CA GLY A 205 -101.78 41.08 33.37
C GLY A 205 -101.65 39.56 33.12
N THR A 206 -101.27 38.79 34.16
CA THR A 206 -100.87 37.37 34.09
C THR A 206 -102.00 36.33 34.32
N GLY A 207 -101.85 35.08 33.85
CA GLY A 207 -102.88 34.01 33.88
C GLY A 207 -103.14 33.36 35.26
N THR A 208 -102.12 33.29 36.12
CA THR A 208 -102.26 32.99 37.56
C THR A 208 -102.95 34.12 38.32
N ALA A 209 -102.71 35.37 37.91
CA ALA A 209 -103.42 36.53 38.41
C ALA A 209 -104.89 36.54 37.94
N ALA A 210 -105.19 36.09 36.72
CA ALA A 210 -106.56 35.92 36.23
C ALA A 210 -107.32 34.82 37.01
N LEU A 211 -106.68 33.68 37.32
CA LEU A 211 -107.25 32.66 38.21
C LEU A 211 -107.47 33.24 39.63
N ALA A 212 -106.48 33.90 40.20
CA ALA A 212 -106.56 34.55 41.51
C ALA A 212 -107.68 35.62 41.58
N GLN A 213 -107.84 36.42 40.51
CA GLN A 213 -108.91 37.42 40.38
C GLN A 213 -110.28 36.78 40.18
N ALA A 214 -110.41 35.74 39.34
CA ALA A 214 -111.65 35.00 39.17
C ALA A 214 -112.09 34.32 40.48
N LEU A 215 -111.14 33.85 41.28
CA LEU A 215 -111.36 33.34 42.64
C LEU A 215 -111.75 34.45 43.62
N GLU A 216 -111.11 35.63 43.57
CA GLU A 216 -111.51 36.80 44.37
C GLU A 216 -112.93 37.27 44.03
N LEU A 217 -113.31 37.28 42.75
CA LEU A 217 -114.66 37.57 42.26
C LEU A 217 -115.67 36.49 42.68
N LEU A 218 -115.30 35.20 42.64
CA LEU A 218 -116.12 34.10 43.14
C LEU A 218 -116.29 34.15 44.66
N GLN A 219 -115.29 34.62 45.40
CA GLN A 219 -115.35 34.83 46.84
C GLN A 219 -116.24 36.01 47.21
N ALA A 220 -116.23 37.06 46.38
CA ALA A 220 -117.17 38.17 46.46
C ALA A 220 -118.62 37.72 46.16
N ALA A 221 -118.84 36.93 45.11
CA ALA A 221 -120.14 36.35 44.77
C ALA A 221 -120.64 35.33 45.82
N ALA A 222 -119.76 34.51 46.39
CA ALA A 222 -120.06 33.62 47.52
C ALA A 222 -120.28 34.37 48.85
N SER A 223 -120.30 35.71 48.84
CA SER A 223 -120.69 36.53 49.98
C SER A 223 -122.10 37.14 49.84
N ASP A 224 -122.81 36.82 48.74
CA ASP A 224 -124.21 37.19 48.46
C ASP A 224 -125.18 36.18 49.11
N PRO A 225 -126.17 36.60 49.92
CA PRO A 225 -126.97 35.69 50.74
C PRO A 225 -128.11 35.04 49.94
N VAL A 226 -127.81 33.99 49.16
CA VAL A 226 -128.86 33.11 48.61
C VAL A 226 -128.70 31.69 49.14
N GLN A 227 -129.79 31.18 49.72
CA GLN A 227 -129.91 29.90 50.38
C GLN A 227 -129.71 28.71 49.42
N GLY A 228 -128.84 27.76 49.78
CA GLY A 228 -128.82 26.44 49.12
C GLY A 228 -127.55 25.59 49.32
N LEU A 229 -127.63 24.64 50.27
CA LEU A 229 -126.97 23.32 50.32
C LEU A 229 -125.43 23.16 50.30
N VAL A 230 -124.60 24.21 50.40
CA VAL A 230 -123.14 24.06 50.67
C VAL A 230 -122.69 25.00 51.80
N PRO A 231 -121.85 24.57 52.78
CA PRO A 231 -121.33 25.48 53.80
C PRO A 231 -120.40 26.54 53.18
N LEU A 232 -120.83 27.80 53.21
CA LEU A 232 -120.17 28.96 52.58
C LEU A 232 -118.73 29.21 53.08
N SER A 233 -118.43 28.83 54.32
CA SER A 233 -117.09 28.91 54.92
C SER A 233 -116.08 27.99 54.24
N VAL A 234 -116.49 26.77 53.87
CA VAL A 234 -115.63 25.78 53.19
C VAL A 234 -115.28 26.25 51.77
N VAL A 235 -116.20 26.93 51.11
CA VAL A 235 -115.97 27.53 49.78
C VAL A 235 -114.94 28.66 49.86
N LYS A 236 -115.09 29.59 50.82
CA LYS A 236 -114.13 30.69 51.05
C LYS A 236 -112.72 30.19 51.36
N ASP A 237 -112.61 29.15 52.19
CA ASP A 237 -111.33 28.54 52.56
C ASP A 237 -110.64 27.87 51.36
N LYS A 238 -111.41 27.15 50.53
CA LYS A 238 -110.91 26.54 49.30
C LYS A 238 -110.45 27.60 48.29
N ILE A 239 -111.19 28.69 48.14
CA ILE A 239 -110.80 29.81 47.28
C ILE A 239 -109.47 30.42 47.76
N ALA A 240 -109.36 30.77 49.04
CA ALA A 240 -108.13 31.35 49.59
C ALA A 240 -106.91 30.45 49.38
N LYS A 241 -107.07 29.12 49.52
CA LYS A 241 -106.02 28.14 49.25
C LYS A 241 -105.63 28.10 47.77
N ILE A 242 -106.60 28.17 46.85
CA ILE A 242 -106.31 28.20 45.41
C ILE A 242 -105.62 29.52 45.03
N THR A 243 -106.04 30.66 45.58
CA THR A 243 -105.38 31.96 45.35
C THR A 243 -103.95 31.96 45.87
N ALA A 244 -103.70 31.43 47.07
CA ALA A 244 -102.36 31.25 47.60
C ALA A 244 -101.50 30.32 46.72
N GLY A 245 -102.11 29.25 46.19
CA GLY A 245 -101.49 28.36 45.21
C GLY A 245 -101.14 29.09 43.90
N ALA A 246 -102.04 29.92 43.37
CA ALA A 246 -101.82 30.70 42.16
C ALA A 246 -100.69 31.73 42.31
N ARG A 247 -100.63 32.43 43.46
CA ARG A 247 -99.52 33.34 43.79
C ARG A 247 -98.18 32.61 43.92
N LYS A 248 -98.17 31.43 44.55
CA LYS A 248 -96.97 30.57 44.60
C LYS A 248 -96.54 30.11 43.22
N LEU A 249 -97.49 29.73 42.36
CA LEU A 249 -97.21 29.34 40.98
C LEU A 249 -96.62 30.50 40.17
N ASP A 250 -97.14 31.71 40.32
CA ASP A 250 -96.60 32.92 39.65
C ASP A 250 -95.18 33.25 40.11
N ALA A 251 -94.94 33.21 41.42
CA ALA A 251 -93.60 33.40 41.99
C ALA A 251 -92.63 32.34 41.47
N GLY A 252 -93.05 31.06 41.45
CA GLY A 252 -92.27 29.96 40.90
C GLY A 252 -91.99 30.12 39.40
N ALA A 253 -92.98 30.54 38.61
CA ALA A 253 -92.82 30.83 37.18
C ALA A 253 -91.86 32.00 36.95
N THR A 254 -91.89 33.03 37.79
CA THR A 254 -90.94 34.16 37.75
C THR A 254 -89.52 33.71 38.05
N GLN A 255 -89.33 32.89 39.09
CA GLN A 255 -88.02 32.33 39.43
C GLN A 255 -87.49 31.42 38.31
N LEU A 256 -88.35 30.57 37.73
CA LEU A 256 -87.98 29.70 36.62
C LEU A 256 -87.64 30.49 35.36
N GLN A 257 -88.40 31.55 35.04
CA GLN A 257 -88.10 32.45 33.93
C GLN A 257 -86.74 33.14 34.11
N ALA A 258 -86.46 33.66 35.31
CA ALA A 258 -85.15 34.25 35.62
C ALA A 258 -84.02 33.20 35.57
N GLY A 259 -84.29 31.97 36.01
CA GLY A 259 -83.38 30.83 35.86
C GLY A 259 -83.10 30.50 34.39
N ALA A 260 -84.14 30.41 33.57
CA ALA A 260 -84.05 30.15 32.13
C ALA A 260 -83.30 31.27 31.39
N GLY A 261 -83.53 32.53 31.76
CA GLY A 261 -82.78 33.68 31.24
C GLY A 261 -81.29 33.57 31.53
N ARG A 262 -80.90 33.32 32.78
CA ARG A 262 -79.50 33.11 33.17
C ARG A 262 -78.88 31.89 32.47
N LEU A 263 -79.63 30.79 32.32
CA LEU A 263 -79.16 29.61 31.60
C LEU A 263 -78.94 29.90 30.11
N LYS A 264 -79.84 30.66 29.49
CA LYS A 264 -79.71 31.10 28.09
C LYS A 264 -78.48 31.98 27.88
N GLU A 265 -78.27 32.96 28.77
CA GLU A 265 -77.07 33.81 28.75
C GLU A 265 -75.80 32.97 28.90
N GLY A 266 -75.76 32.05 29.88
CA GLY A 266 -74.63 31.15 30.08
C GLY A 266 -74.38 30.23 28.88
N ALA A 267 -75.44 29.68 28.26
CA ALA A 267 -75.34 28.86 27.06
C ALA A 267 -74.85 29.66 25.85
N GLY A 268 -75.28 30.92 25.72
CA GLY A 268 -74.78 31.84 24.69
C GLY A 268 -73.30 32.20 24.88
N GLN A 269 -72.86 32.42 26.12
CA GLN A 269 -71.44 32.61 26.43
C GLN A 269 -70.61 31.36 26.11
N LEU A 270 -71.11 30.16 26.44
CA LEU A 270 -70.48 28.89 26.10
C LEU A 270 -70.38 28.70 24.57
N GLN A 271 -71.45 29.00 23.84
CA GLN A 271 -71.45 28.95 22.37
C GLN A 271 -70.43 29.93 21.78
N ALA A 272 -70.38 31.18 22.27
CA ALA A 272 -69.38 32.14 21.81
C ALA A 272 -67.94 31.67 22.10
N GLY A 273 -67.69 31.05 23.26
CA GLY A 273 -66.39 30.48 23.61
C GLY A 273 -65.98 29.31 22.72
N THR A 274 -66.91 28.40 22.43
CA THR A 274 -66.67 27.22 21.59
C THR A 274 -66.51 27.58 20.11
N GLY A 275 -67.25 28.59 19.62
CA GLY A 275 -67.02 29.19 18.31
C GLY A 275 -65.61 29.79 18.17
N LYS A 276 -65.10 30.49 19.20
CA LYS A 276 -63.71 30.98 19.22
C LYS A 276 -62.70 29.84 19.21
N LEU A 277 -62.94 28.77 19.99
CA LEU A 277 -62.08 27.59 20.03
C LEU A 277 -61.98 26.91 18.65
N LYS A 278 -63.13 26.72 18.00
CA LYS A 278 -63.21 26.16 16.64
C LYS A 278 -62.43 27.00 15.63
N ALA A 279 -62.59 28.33 15.66
CA ALA A 279 -61.83 29.24 14.79
C ALA A 279 -60.32 29.20 15.08
N GLY A 280 -59.94 29.08 16.35
CA GLY A 280 -58.56 28.89 16.79
C GLY A 280 -57.94 27.61 16.22
N PHE A 281 -58.64 26.48 16.31
CA PHE A 281 -58.20 25.22 15.71
C PHE A 281 -58.08 25.30 14.18
N GLY A 282 -59.04 25.91 13.50
CA GLY A 282 -58.94 26.13 12.05
C GLY A 282 -57.72 26.97 11.65
N THR A 283 -57.43 28.03 12.40
CA THR A 283 -56.25 28.88 12.16
C THR A 283 -54.95 28.10 12.41
N LEU A 284 -54.87 27.35 13.51
CA LEU A 284 -53.70 26.57 13.85
C LEU A 284 -53.45 25.45 12.84
N ALA A 285 -54.51 24.73 12.44
CA ALA A 285 -54.46 23.71 11.40
C ALA A 285 -53.98 24.29 10.06
N GLY A 286 -54.47 25.48 9.67
CA GLY A 286 -54.00 26.17 8.48
C GLY A 286 -52.51 26.50 8.52
N LYS A 287 -52.01 26.99 9.66
CA LYS A 287 -50.57 27.28 9.85
C LYS A 287 -49.71 26.00 9.86
N LEU A 288 -50.17 24.94 10.52
CA LEU A 288 -49.46 23.65 10.55
C LEU A 288 -49.36 23.01 9.17
N ASN A 289 -50.40 23.16 8.35
CA ASN A 289 -50.51 22.57 7.02
C ASN A 289 -50.12 23.51 5.87
N SER A 290 -49.53 24.68 6.15
CA SER A 290 -49.06 25.56 5.08
C SER A 290 -48.12 24.80 4.14
N ARG A 291 -48.45 24.81 2.84
CA ARG A 291 -47.65 24.19 1.77
C ARG A 291 -46.79 25.20 1.02
N ASP A 292 -46.73 26.45 1.49
CA ASP A 292 -45.88 27.48 0.90
C ASP A 292 -44.40 27.08 1.08
N PRO A 293 -43.62 26.89 0.00
CA PRO A 293 -42.21 26.56 0.10
C PRO A 293 -41.37 27.63 0.80
N ASN A 294 -41.80 28.89 0.78
CA ASN A 294 -41.09 30.01 1.42
C ASN A 294 -41.49 30.20 2.89
N ASN A 295 -42.63 29.64 3.29
CA ASN A 295 -43.12 29.68 4.66
C ASN A 295 -43.87 28.37 5.00
N PRO A 296 -43.13 27.24 5.03
CA PRO A 296 -43.73 25.94 5.22
C PRO A 296 -44.34 25.82 6.60
N GLY A 297 -45.50 25.18 6.65
CA GLY A 297 -46.08 24.73 7.92
C GLY A 297 -45.21 23.64 8.54
N VAL A 298 -45.46 23.34 9.82
CA VAL A 298 -44.69 22.32 10.55
C VAL A 298 -44.74 20.96 9.85
N VAL A 299 -45.87 20.59 9.24
CA VAL A 299 -46.01 19.33 8.49
C VAL A 299 -45.02 19.29 7.32
N LEU A 300 -45.09 20.27 6.41
CA LEU A 300 -44.19 20.31 5.25
C LEU A 300 -42.72 20.48 5.68
N GLY A 301 -42.43 21.32 6.67
CA GLY A 301 -41.07 21.54 7.16
C GLY A 301 -40.44 20.26 7.73
N THR A 302 -41.22 19.45 8.45
CA THR A 302 -40.73 18.18 9.01
C THR A 302 -40.66 17.08 7.97
N GLU A 303 -41.56 17.05 6.97
CA GLU A 303 -41.45 16.18 5.79
C GLU A 303 -40.14 16.45 5.01
N LEU A 304 -39.82 17.73 4.77
CA LEU A 304 -38.59 18.13 4.07
C LEU A 304 -37.33 17.79 4.88
N LEU A 305 -37.38 17.98 6.21
CA LEU A 305 -36.29 17.56 7.09
C LEU A 305 -36.06 16.05 6.99
N ALA A 306 -37.14 15.26 7.05
CA ALA A 306 -37.10 13.80 6.98
C ALA A 306 -36.58 13.29 5.62
N ASP A 307 -36.97 13.93 4.51
CA ASP A 307 -36.40 13.64 3.18
C ASP A 307 -34.90 13.99 3.13
N GLY A 308 -34.52 15.14 3.66
CA GLY A 308 -33.12 15.57 3.74
C GLY A 308 -32.25 14.60 4.54
N THR A 309 -32.71 14.14 5.71
CA THR A 309 -31.97 13.18 6.54
C THR A 309 -31.91 11.79 5.89
N SER A 310 -32.95 11.39 5.15
CA SER A 310 -32.96 10.13 4.41
C SER A 310 -31.95 10.13 3.26
N LYS A 311 -31.78 11.27 2.58
CA LYS A 311 -30.72 11.47 1.58
C LYS A 311 -29.32 11.40 2.20
N ILE A 312 -29.12 11.96 3.40
CA ILE A 312 -27.85 11.85 4.14
C ILE A 312 -27.58 10.39 4.52
N ARG A 313 -28.59 9.65 5.02
CA ARG A 313 -28.49 8.22 5.30
C ARG A 313 -28.12 7.42 4.05
N THR A 314 -28.75 7.71 2.91
CA THR A 314 -28.40 7.09 1.63
C THR A 314 -26.96 7.43 1.20
N GLY A 315 -26.49 8.64 1.46
CA GLY A 315 -25.08 9.01 1.23
C GLY A 315 -24.10 8.26 2.14
N MET A 316 -24.52 7.91 3.35
CA MET A 316 -23.75 7.09 4.29
C MET A 316 -23.64 5.63 3.83
N ASP A 317 -24.78 5.02 3.50
CA ASP A 317 -24.92 3.58 3.22
C ASP A 317 -24.60 3.22 1.78
N GLY A 318 -24.80 4.19 0.88
CA GLY A 318 -24.79 4.01 -0.55
C GLY A 318 -26.18 3.73 -1.10
N VAL A 319 -26.30 3.83 -2.42
CA VAL A 319 -27.53 3.45 -3.11
C VAL A 319 -27.57 1.91 -3.21
N PRO A 320 -28.61 1.24 -2.67
CA PRO A 320 -28.70 -0.21 -2.74
C PRO A 320 -28.61 -0.72 -4.17
N GLY A 321 -27.72 -1.69 -4.42
CA GLY A 321 -27.54 -2.29 -5.74
C GLY A 321 -26.73 -1.45 -6.74
N ASP A 322 -26.24 -0.26 -6.37
CA ASP A 322 -25.45 0.60 -7.26
C ASP A 322 -23.96 0.65 -6.82
N PRO A 323 -23.06 -0.07 -7.52
CA PRO A 323 -21.63 -0.05 -7.21
C PRO A 323 -20.96 1.32 -7.43
N ALA A 324 -21.53 2.19 -8.28
CA ALA A 324 -21.00 3.53 -8.54
C ALA A 324 -21.30 4.51 -7.39
N ARG A 325 -22.23 4.16 -6.51
CA ARG A 325 -22.64 4.98 -5.35
C ARG A 325 -22.57 4.17 -4.06
N PRO A 326 -21.36 3.73 -3.64
CA PRO A 326 -21.20 2.76 -2.56
C PRO A 326 -21.42 3.35 -1.15
N GLY A 327 -21.56 4.66 -1.02
CA GLY A 327 -21.69 5.34 0.26
C GLY A 327 -20.38 5.54 1.00
N LEU A 328 -20.42 6.37 2.04
CA LEU A 328 -19.24 6.71 2.83
C LEU A 328 -18.66 5.50 3.56
N ILE A 329 -19.50 4.62 4.13
CA ILE A 329 -19.06 3.43 4.88
C ILE A 329 -18.16 2.53 4.00
N LYS A 330 -18.63 2.19 2.79
CA LYS A 330 -17.86 1.35 1.87
C LYS A 330 -16.65 2.08 1.30
N ALA A 331 -16.75 3.39 1.08
CA ALA A 331 -15.61 4.19 0.62
C ALA A 331 -14.47 4.18 1.63
N THR A 332 -14.77 4.31 2.94
CA THR A 332 -13.77 4.21 4.00
C THR A 332 -13.17 2.81 4.12
N ALA A 333 -13.96 1.75 3.97
CA ALA A 333 -13.45 0.38 3.97
C ALA A 333 -12.46 0.13 2.80
N LYS A 334 -12.81 0.58 1.58
CA LYS A 334 -11.90 0.49 0.42
C LYS A 334 -10.63 1.30 0.61
N MET A 335 -10.71 2.47 1.26
CA MET A 335 -9.53 3.26 1.59
C MET A 335 -8.61 2.49 2.55
N THR A 336 -9.16 1.90 3.60
CA THR A 336 -8.40 1.05 4.54
C THR A 336 -7.73 -0.11 3.81
N GLU A 337 -8.46 -0.85 2.96
CA GLU A 337 -7.91 -1.94 2.15
C GLU A 337 -6.76 -1.45 1.25
N GLY A 338 -6.95 -0.34 0.54
CA GLY A 338 -5.94 0.24 -0.33
C GLY A 338 -4.67 0.66 0.43
N THR A 339 -4.84 1.27 1.60
CA THR A 339 -3.70 1.68 2.45
C THR A 339 -2.99 0.49 3.11
N SER A 340 -3.70 -0.57 3.45
CA SER A 340 -3.09 -1.84 3.92
C SER A 340 -2.24 -2.46 2.83
N ARG A 341 -2.77 -2.56 1.60
CA ARG A 341 -2.03 -3.08 0.45
C ARG A 341 -0.79 -2.24 0.13
N LEU A 342 -0.87 -0.91 0.29
CA LEU A 342 0.29 -0.03 0.17
C LEU A 342 1.32 -0.33 1.26
N ALA A 343 0.91 -0.47 2.52
CA ALA A 343 1.80 -0.83 3.61
C ALA A 343 2.49 -2.18 3.36
N ASP A 344 1.75 -3.21 2.97
CA ASP A 344 2.29 -4.54 2.64
C ASP A 344 3.29 -4.46 1.47
N GLY A 345 2.95 -3.69 0.43
CA GLY A 345 3.85 -3.43 -0.70
C GLY A 345 5.15 -2.76 -0.28
N THR A 346 5.11 -1.83 0.68
CA THR A 346 6.33 -1.17 1.20
C THR A 346 7.17 -2.10 2.08
N VAL A 347 6.54 -3.04 2.80
CA VAL A 347 7.25 -4.11 3.53
C VAL A 347 7.99 -5.00 2.54
N ALA A 348 7.31 -5.45 1.48
CA ALA A 348 7.92 -6.27 0.43
C ALA A 348 9.08 -5.55 -0.28
N LEU A 349 8.92 -4.24 -0.57
CA LEU A 349 9.98 -3.42 -1.13
C LEU A 349 11.21 -3.36 -0.20
N ASN A 350 11.00 -3.10 1.09
CA ASN A 350 12.07 -3.03 2.08
C ASN A 350 12.79 -4.40 2.22
N ALA A 351 12.04 -5.50 2.19
CA ALA A 351 12.60 -6.85 2.16
C ALA A 351 13.42 -7.12 0.89
N GLY A 352 12.95 -6.70 -0.29
CA GLY A 352 13.73 -6.84 -1.53
C GLY A 352 15.02 -6.01 -1.53
N ILE A 353 15.02 -4.84 -0.88
CA ILE A 353 16.22 -3.99 -0.77
C ILE A 353 17.23 -4.59 0.20
N LYS A 354 16.80 -4.96 1.41
CA LYS A 354 17.71 -5.38 2.49
C LYS A 354 18.02 -6.87 2.50
N GLY A 355 17.18 -7.66 1.84
CA GLY A 355 17.15 -9.10 2.00
C GLY A 355 16.36 -9.52 3.23
N ASP A 356 16.20 -10.83 3.36
CA ASP A 356 15.64 -11.45 4.55
C ASP A 356 16.80 -11.91 5.45
N PRO A 357 16.97 -11.35 6.66
CA PRO A 357 18.00 -11.81 7.59
C PRO A 357 17.86 -13.29 7.98
N ALA A 358 16.65 -13.84 7.87
CA ALA A 358 16.37 -15.24 8.17
C ALA A 358 16.63 -16.19 6.98
N ASP A 359 16.77 -15.65 5.76
CA ASP A 359 17.05 -16.43 4.55
C ASP A 359 18.31 -15.90 3.84
N PRO A 360 19.49 -16.50 4.10
CA PRO A 360 20.74 -16.15 3.43
C PRO A 360 20.70 -16.30 1.90
N ALA A 361 19.76 -17.08 1.35
CA ALA A 361 19.57 -17.20 -0.10
C ALA A 361 18.88 -15.96 -0.70
N ASN A 362 18.32 -15.09 0.13
CA ASN A 362 17.73 -13.82 -0.25
C ASN A 362 18.49 -12.63 0.38
N PRO A 363 19.70 -12.31 -0.11
CA PRO A 363 20.52 -11.22 0.43
C PRO A 363 20.00 -9.81 0.07
N GLY A 364 18.93 -9.73 -0.73
CA GLY A 364 18.41 -8.50 -1.30
C GLY A 364 19.44 -7.75 -2.13
N LEU A 365 19.11 -6.50 -2.46
CA LEU A 365 20.01 -5.62 -3.23
C LEU A 365 21.26 -5.23 -2.43
N VAL A 366 21.14 -5.00 -1.12
CA VAL A 366 22.27 -4.64 -0.24
C VAL A 366 23.31 -5.76 -0.24
N GLY A 367 22.92 -6.99 0.07
CA GLY A 367 23.85 -8.10 0.12
C GLY A 367 24.32 -8.54 -1.28
N GLY A 368 23.46 -8.48 -2.30
CA GLY A 368 23.83 -8.80 -3.68
C GLY A 368 24.88 -7.84 -4.26
N SER A 369 24.75 -6.54 -4.01
CA SER A 369 25.76 -5.55 -4.45
C SER A 369 27.10 -5.71 -3.71
N LEU A 370 27.06 -6.06 -2.43
CA LEU A 370 28.26 -6.36 -1.64
C LEU A 370 28.96 -7.64 -2.14
N ALA A 371 28.19 -8.69 -2.43
CA ALA A 371 28.72 -9.93 -2.98
C ALA A 371 29.37 -9.72 -4.35
N LEU A 372 28.77 -8.89 -5.21
CA LEU A 372 29.34 -8.52 -6.51
C LEU A 372 30.67 -7.76 -6.36
N ALA A 373 30.74 -6.80 -5.44
CA ALA A 373 31.99 -6.08 -5.15
C ALA A 373 33.09 -7.02 -4.65
N SER A 374 32.76 -7.90 -3.70
CA SER A 374 33.71 -8.89 -3.17
C SER A 374 34.21 -9.84 -4.24
N GLY A 375 33.31 -10.40 -5.07
CA GLY A 375 33.70 -11.30 -6.16
C GLY A 375 34.54 -10.62 -7.25
N ALA A 376 34.28 -9.35 -7.55
CA ALA A 376 35.10 -8.58 -8.48
C ALA A 376 36.50 -8.29 -7.91
N SER A 377 36.60 -8.01 -6.60
CA SER A 377 37.89 -7.85 -5.91
C SER A 377 38.68 -9.17 -5.87
N GLU A 378 38.02 -10.31 -5.67
CA GLU A 378 38.65 -11.64 -5.75
C GLU A 378 39.15 -11.95 -7.16
N LEU A 379 38.37 -11.62 -8.20
CA LEU A 379 38.76 -11.79 -9.59
C LEU A 379 40.00 -10.94 -9.94
N SER A 380 40.02 -9.68 -9.48
CA SER A 380 41.20 -8.80 -9.61
C SER A 380 42.44 -9.40 -8.95
N ALA A 381 42.32 -9.86 -7.69
CA ALA A 381 43.43 -10.53 -6.99
C ALA A 381 43.92 -11.79 -7.74
N GLY A 382 43.01 -12.56 -8.34
CA GLY A 382 43.33 -13.70 -9.19
C GLY A 382 44.09 -13.30 -10.46
N ASN A 383 43.64 -12.27 -11.15
CA ASN A 383 44.28 -11.76 -12.37
C ASN A 383 45.66 -11.16 -12.11
N THR A 384 45.83 -10.47 -10.98
CA THR A 384 47.15 -9.99 -10.52
C THR A 384 48.12 -11.15 -10.33
N LYS A 385 47.67 -12.27 -9.72
CA LYS A 385 48.49 -13.49 -9.58
C LYS A 385 48.82 -14.12 -10.94
N LEU A 386 47.84 -14.19 -11.84
CA LEU A 386 48.04 -14.73 -13.20
C LEU A 386 49.04 -13.90 -14.02
N ALA A 387 48.94 -12.57 -13.95
CA ALA A 387 49.86 -11.66 -14.62
C ALA A 387 51.29 -11.81 -14.08
N SER A 388 51.43 -11.91 -12.75
CA SER A 388 52.71 -12.12 -12.08
C SER A 388 53.35 -13.46 -12.49
N GLY A 389 52.58 -14.56 -12.44
CA GLY A 389 53.05 -15.88 -12.85
C GLY A 389 53.41 -15.96 -14.33
N SER A 390 52.64 -15.29 -15.20
CA SER A 390 52.94 -15.21 -16.64
C SER A 390 54.21 -14.40 -16.92
N SER A 391 54.46 -13.33 -16.16
CA SER A 391 55.71 -12.55 -16.27
C SER A 391 56.92 -13.37 -15.82
N GLN A 392 56.77 -14.17 -14.76
CA GLN A 392 57.79 -15.13 -14.33
C GLN A 392 58.06 -16.20 -15.39
N LEU A 393 57.00 -16.75 -16.01
CA LEU A 393 57.13 -17.73 -17.11
C LEU A 393 57.84 -17.13 -18.32
N SER A 394 57.50 -15.90 -18.71
CA SER A 394 58.19 -15.16 -19.77
C SER A 394 59.69 -14.99 -19.47
N THR A 395 60.02 -14.58 -18.24
CA THR A 395 61.42 -14.41 -17.80
C THR A 395 62.17 -15.76 -17.79
N GLY A 396 61.51 -16.84 -17.37
CA GLY A 396 62.08 -18.18 -17.42
C GLY A 396 62.33 -18.68 -18.84
N ALA A 397 61.37 -18.43 -19.74
CA ALA A 397 61.48 -18.76 -21.15
C ALA A 397 62.62 -17.98 -21.84
N ASP A 398 62.79 -16.70 -21.50
CA ASP A 398 63.93 -15.89 -21.93
C ASP A 398 65.27 -16.51 -21.52
N ARG A 399 65.39 -16.91 -20.25
CA ARG A 399 66.60 -17.56 -19.74
C ARG A 399 66.88 -18.90 -20.43
N LEU A 400 65.82 -19.65 -20.79
CA LEU A 400 65.93 -20.90 -21.52
C LEU A 400 66.39 -20.66 -22.97
N ALA A 401 65.85 -19.63 -23.63
CA ALA A 401 66.27 -19.24 -24.98
C ALA A 401 67.75 -18.84 -25.01
N ASP A 402 68.21 -18.02 -24.06
CA ASP A 402 69.62 -17.62 -23.89
C ASP A 402 70.54 -18.83 -23.62
N GLY A 403 70.14 -19.70 -22.69
CA GLY A 403 70.88 -20.92 -22.38
C GLY A 403 71.06 -21.82 -23.61
N ASN A 404 70.00 -22.00 -24.41
CA ASN A 404 70.04 -22.77 -25.63
C ASN A 404 70.88 -22.10 -26.74
N ALA A 405 70.84 -20.77 -26.84
CA ALA A 405 71.70 -20.02 -27.76
C ALA A 405 73.19 -20.25 -27.41
N ARG A 406 73.54 -20.20 -26.13
CA ARG A 406 74.90 -20.50 -25.64
C ARG A 406 75.31 -21.94 -25.90
N ILE A 407 74.40 -22.92 -25.77
CA ILE A 407 74.65 -24.31 -26.17
C ILE A 407 74.91 -24.42 -27.67
N ALA A 408 74.09 -23.76 -28.50
CA ALA A 408 74.25 -23.74 -29.95
C ALA A 408 75.58 -23.10 -30.39
N GLU A 409 76.02 -22.04 -29.71
CA GLU A 409 77.31 -21.39 -29.94
C GLU A 409 78.50 -22.28 -29.52
N GLY A 410 78.44 -22.86 -28.32
CA GLY A 410 79.48 -23.76 -27.82
C GLY A 410 79.63 -25.02 -28.68
N THR A 411 78.51 -25.60 -29.13
CA THR A 411 78.51 -26.74 -30.05
C THR A 411 78.95 -26.37 -31.46
N GLY A 412 78.66 -25.15 -31.93
CA GLY A 412 79.23 -24.60 -33.16
C GLY A 412 80.75 -24.44 -33.08
N THR A 413 81.27 -24.03 -31.92
CA THR A 413 82.71 -23.95 -31.65
C THR A 413 83.34 -25.34 -31.62
N LEU A 414 82.68 -26.31 -30.96
CA LEU A 414 83.12 -27.71 -30.93
C LEU A 414 83.13 -28.33 -32.33
N TYR A 415 82.08 -28.12 -33.12
CA TYR A 415 81.97 -28.53 -34.52
C TYR A 415 83.15 -27.98 -35.34
N SER A 416 83.38 -26.66 -35.25
CA SER A 416 84.43 -25.98 -36.02
C SER A 416 85.82 -26.44 -35.59
N SER A 417 86.03 -26.65 -34.29
CA SER A 417 87.29 -27.16 -33.74
C SER A 417 87.55 -28.61 -34.13
N ALA A 418 86.53 -29.48 -34.08
CA ALA A 418 86.65 -30.87 -34.54
C ALA A 418 86.94 -30.95 -36.05
N ALA A 419 86.33 -30.06 -36.85
CA ALA A 419 86.57 -29.94 -38.28
C ALA A 419 87.96 -29.38 -38.60
N ALA A 420 88.50 -28.44 -37.82
CA ALA A 420 89.81 -27.83 -38.03
C ALA A 420 91.00 -28.79 -37.83
N VAL A 421 90.81 -29.85 -37.03
CA VAL A 421 91.83 -30.88 -36.77
C VAL A 421 91.82 -31.99 -37.84
N SER A 422 91.10 -31.79 -38.95
CA SER A 422 91.06 -32.73 -40.09
C SER A 422 92.46 -33.04 -40.64
N PRO A 423 92.78 -34.30 -41.01
CA PRO A 423 94.11 -34.71 -41.47
C PRO A 423 94.65 -33.88 -42.65
N SER A 424 93.75 -33.32 -43.47
CA SER A 424 94.08 -32.50 -44.64
C SER A 424 94.89 -31.24 -44.32
N THR A 425 94.73 -30.65 -43.13
CA THR A 425 95.49 -29.46 -42.69
C THR A 425 96.75 -29.83 -41.89
N MET A 426 96.83 -31.04 -41.33
CA MET A 426 98.05 -31.56 -40.70
C MET A 426 99.08 -32.10 -41.70
N VAL A 427 98.66 -32.52 -42.88
CA VAL A 427 99.56 -33.03 -43.93
C VAL A 427 100.42 -31.92 -44.59
N SER A 428 100.10 -30.64 -44.37
CA SER A 428 100.86 -29.50 -44.89
C SER A 428 102.05 -29.05 -44.01
N VAL A 429 102.36 -29.73 -42.90
CA VAL A 429 103.51 -29.36 -42.04
C VAL A 429 104.77 -30.15 -42.48
N PRO A 430 105.86 -29.51 -42.94
CA PRO A 430 106.97 -30.23 -43.59
C PRO A 430 107.89 -31.06 -42.68
N ASP A 431 107.76 -31.00 -41.34
CA ASP A 431 108.74 -31.59 -40.43
C ASP A 431 108.16 -32.61 -39.43
N ALA A 432 108.78 -33.80 -39.39
CA ALA A 432 108.46 -34.88 -38.45
C ALA A 432 108.63 -34.50 -36.96
N ALA A 433 109.43 -33.45 -36.67
CA ALA A 433 109.57 -32.90 -35.32
C ALA A 433 108.36 -32.07 -34.88
N ALA A 434 107.66 -31.43 -35.83
CA ALA A 434 106.44 -30.66 -35.55
C ALA A 434 105.24 -31.59 -35.28
N ALA A 435 105.16 -32.74 -35.96
CA ALA A 435 104.12 -33.74 -35.73
C ALA A 435 104.17 -34.32 -34.29
N LEU A 436 105.37 -34.56 -33.75
CA LEU A 436 105.56 -34.96 -32.34
C LEU A 436 105.26 -33.82 -31.35
N GLY A 437 105.60 -32.58 -31.70
CA GLY A 437 105.23 -31.39 -30.92
C GLY A 437 103.72 -31.17 -30.84
N ILE A 438 102.98 -31.44 -31.93
CA ILE A 438 101.53 -31.29 -31.99
C ILE A 438 100.82 -32.38 -31.17
N VAL A 439 101.33 -33.63 -31.16
CA VAL A 439 100.81 -34.69 -30.28
C VAL A 439 101.03 -34.36 -28.80
N ALA A 440 102.15 -33.75 -28.44
CA ALA A 440 102.41 -33.27 -27.07
C ALA A 440 101.50 -32.09 -26.67
N VAL A 441 101.22 -31.16 -27.60
CA VAL A 441 100.28 -30.05 -27.38
C VAL A 441 98.83 -30.56 -27.27
N LEU A 442 98.44 -31.57 -28.04
CA LEU A 442 97.12 -32.22 -27.98
C LEU A 442 96.91 -32.98 -26.65
N ALA A 443 97.95 -33.59 -26.09
CA ALA A 443 97.90 -34.25 -24.78
C ALA A 443 97.83 -33.25 -23.61
N LEU A 444 98.49 -32.10 -23.71
CA LEU A 444 98.48 -31.07 -22.66
C LEU A 444 97.22 -30.18 -22.71
N GLY A 445 96.71 -29.86 -23.90
CA GLY A 445 95.49 -29.07 -24.08
C GLY A 445 94.22 -29.80 -23.63
N SER A 446 94.16 -31.12 -23.83
CA SER A 446 93.05 -31.97 -23.35
C SER A 446 93.03 -32.08 -21.82
N ILE A 447 94.19 -32.10 -21.15
CA ILE A 447 94.30 -32.07 -19.68
C ILE A 447 93.92 -30.67 -19.12
N GLY A 448 94.37 -29.59 -19.75
CA GLY A 448 94.06 -28.21 -19.32
C GLY A 448 92.57 -27.88 -19.43
N THR A 449 91.92 -28.30 -20.52
CA THR A 449 90.47 -28.08 -20.73
C THR A 449 89.63 -28.93 -19.76
N TYR A 450 90.07 -30.16 -19.46
CA TYR A 450 89.43 -31.03 -18.46
C TYR A 450 89.52 -30.45 -17.03
N LEU A 451 90.67 -29.87 -16.64
CA LEU A 451 90.84 -29.20 -15.35
C LEU A 451 90.04 -27.89 -15.25
N GLY A 452 89.93 -27.13 -16.33
CA GLY A 452 89.10 -25.92 -16.40
C GLY A 452 87.61 -26.21 -16.22
N LEU A 453 87.09 -27.25 -16.90
CA LEU A 453 85.70 -27.70 -16.75
C LEU A 453 85.40 -28.26 -15.35
N ARG A 454 86.39 -28.88 -14.68
CA ARG A 454 86.25 -29.35 -13.29
C ARG A 454 86.15 -28.19 -12.28
N ASN A 455 86.93 -27.13 -12.46
CA ASN A 455 86.91 -25.96 -11.57
C ASN A 455 85.64 -25.09 -11.69
N ILE A 456 85.02 -25.04 -12.88
CA ILE A 456 83.73 -24.36 -13.07
C ILE A 456 82.60 -25.14 -12.37
N ARG A 457 82.63 -26.48 -12.41
CA ARG A 457 81.68 -27.33 -11.68
C ARG A 457 81.81 -27.22 -10.16
N THR A 458 83.01 -27.06 -9.61
CA THR A 458 83.19 -26.92 -8.16
C THR A 458 82.80 -25.53 -7.65
N ARG A 459 82.98 -24.46 -8.44
CA ARG A 459 82.48 -23.13 -8.09
C ARG A 459 80.95 -23.01 -8.19
N ALA A 460 80.34 -23.63 -9.19
CA ALA A 460 78.88 -23.67 -9.30
C ALA A 460 78.18 -24.48 -8.18
N ALA A 461 78.93 -25.34 -7.47
CA ALA A 461 78.44 -26.08 -6.30
C ALA A 461 78.68 -25.36 -4.95
N ALA A 462 79.36 -24.20 -4.95
CA ALA A 462 79.66 -23.42 -3.74
C ALA A 462 78.86 -22.11 -3.63
N GLU A 463 78.09 -21.74 -4.67
CA GLU A 463 77.27 -20.52 -4.73
C GLU A 463 75.76 -20.78 -4.93
N GLY A 464 75.33 -22.05 -4.89
CA GLY A 464 73.93 -22.44 -4.73
C GLY A 464 73.68 -22.96 -3.32
#